data_AF-A0AAW5L2I0-F1
#
_entry.id   AF-A0AAW5L2I0-F1
#
_cell.length_a   1.000
_cell.length_b   1.000
_cell.length_c   1.000
_cell.angle_alpha   90.00
_cell.angle_beta   90.00
_cell.angle_gamma   90.00
#
_symmetry.space_group_name_H-M   'P 1'
#
loop_
_entity.id
_entity.type
_entity.pdbx_description
1 polymer ?
#
loop_
_entity_poly.entity_id
_entity_poly.type
_entity_poly.pdbx_seq_one_letter_code
_entity_poly.pdbx_strand_id
1 'polypeptide(L)'
;MLPNTVRTPNKKKKWIIIGVIALIVIVAAINIFVMQGKKKGASTNADAVSFEKVTERKLNNTKLISGQVKPGNIESFYADPAKGKVKDIEVKEGQEVEKGTKLFSYDNEEINLQMKQAELDQKMADMRYDQG
;
A
#
# COMPACT_ATOMS: atom_id res chain seq x y z
N MET A 1 9.34 -91.91 69.53
CA MET A 1 8.36 -91.00 68.90
C MET A 1 8.77 -89.55 69.23
N LEU A 2 8.43 -88.60 68.34
CA LEU A 2 9.09 -87.31 68.00
C LEU A 2 9.20 -86.18 69.07
N PRO A 3 10.08 -85.17 68.87
CA PRO A 3 10.47 -84.16 69.87
C PRO A 3 9.62 -82.88 69.83
N ASN A 4 9.60 -82.09 70.92
CA ASN A 4 9.10 -80.72 70.87
C ASN A 4 9.88 -79.77 71.79
N THR A 5 10.36 -78.66 71.22
CA THR A 5 11.21 -77.66 71.88
C THR A 5 10.35 -76.50 72.37
N VAL A 6 10.11 -76.43 73.68
CA VAL A 6 9.40 -75.31 74.32
C VAL A 6 10.42 -74.24 74.70
N ARG A 7 10.45 -73.15 73.91
CA ARG A 7 11.29 -71.96 74.14
C ARG A 7 10.71 -71.11 75.29
N THR A 8 11.46 -70.97 76.37
CA THR A 8 11.14 -70.11 77.53
C THR A 8 11.23 -68.60 77.18
N PRO A 9 10.27 -67.76 77.64
CA PRO A 9 10.19 -66.35 77.26
C PRO A 9 11.11 -65.47 78.10
N ASN A 10 12.27 -65.10 77.55
CA ASN A 10 13.08 -64.01 78.09
C ASN A 10 12.40 -62.67 77.80
N LYS A 11 11.96 -61.92 78.82
CA LYS A 11 11.23 -60.64 78.70
C LYS A 11 11.93 -59.62 77.77
N LYS A 12 13.27 -59.66 77.69
CA LYS A 12 14.09 -58.85 76.78
C LYS A 12 13.87 -59.16 75.29
N LYS A 13 13.61 -60.43 74.92
CA LYS A 13 13.35 -60.85 73.52
C LYS A 13 11.97 -60.41 73.03
N LYS A 14 10.96 -60.35 73.91
CA LYS A 14 9.62 -59.83 73.57
C LYS A 14 9.65 -58.34 73.23
N TRP A 15 10.43 -57.55 73.98
CA TRP A 15 10.62 -56.12 73.71
C TRP A 15 11.32 -55.85 72.37
N ILE A 16 12.33 -56.67 72.03
CA ILE A 16 13.00 -56.58 70.72
C ILE A 16 12.02 -56.89 69.58
N ILE A 17 11.19 -57.91 69.72
CA ILE A 17 10.18 -58.28 68.70
C ILE A 17 9.16 -57.14 68.49
N ILE A 18 8.69 -56.51 69.57
CA ILE A 18 7.79 -55.35 69.48
C ILE A 18 8.48 -54.15 68.80
N GLY A 19 9.75 -53.90 69.10
CA GLY A 19 10.53 -52.85 68.43
C GLY A 19 10.67 -53.08 66.92
N VAL A 20 10.92 -54.33 66.50
CA VAL A 20 11.04 -54.69 65.09
C VAL A 20 9.71 -54.55 64.35
N ILE A 21 8.60 -54.95 64.98
CA ILE A 21 7.25 -54.80 64.39
C ILE A 21 6.91 -53.31 64.22
N ALA A 22 7.20 -52.48 65.22
CA ALA A 22 6.98 -51.03 65.12
C ALA A 22 7.79 -50.40 63.97
N LEU A 23 9.04 -50.81 63.79
CA LEU A 23 9.90 -50.32 62.70
C LEU A 23 9.31 -50.65 61.31
N ILE A 24 8.81 -51.87 61.13
CA ILE A 24 8.22 -52.31 59.84
C ILE A 24 6.99 -51.48 59.48
N VAL A 25 6.13 -51.18 60.46
CA VAL A 25 4.92 -50.37 60.24
C VAL A 25 5.28 -48.94 59.81
N ILE A 26 6.31 -48.33 60.40
CA ILE A 26 6.77 -46.99 60.06
C ILE A 26 7.27 -46.94 58.61
N VAL A 27 8.08 -47.92 58.19
CA VAL A 27 8.64 -47.98 56.82
C VAL A 27 7.53 -48.17 55.77
N ALA A 28 6.51 -48.97 56.08
CA ALA A 28 5.36 -49.15 55.20
C ALA A 28 4.54 -47.86 55.05
N ALA A 29 4.30 -47.14 56.15
CA ALA A 29 3.56 -45.88 56.14
C ALA A 29 4.27 -44.79 55.30
N ILE A 30 5.59 -44.67 55.42
CA ILE A 30 6.40 -43.70 54.65
C ILE A 30 6.31 -44.02 53.15
N ASN A 31 6.42 -45.28 52.75
CA ASN A 31 6.33 -45.67 51.33
C ASN A 31 4.97 -45.34 50.72
N ILE A 32 3.88 -45.62 51.46
CA ILE A 32 2.52 -45.30 51.00
C ILE A 32 2.34 -43.78 50.85
N PHE A 33 2.84 -42.99 51.81
CA PHE A 33 2.74 -41.53 51.77
C PHE A 33 3.51 -40.93 50.59
N VAL A 34 4.75 -41.38 50.35
CA VAL A 34 5.57 -40.94 49.21
C VAL A 34 4.92 -41.32 47.88
N MET A 35 4.33 -42.51 47.80
CA MET A 35 3.68 -42.98 46.57
C MET A 35 2.35 -42.25 46.28
N GLN A 36 1.61 -41.82 47.30
CA GLN A 36 0.44 -40.94 47.12
C GLN A 36 0.84 -39.52 46.72
N GLY A 37 1.95 -38.99 47.25
CA GLY A 37 2.47 -37.67 46.87
C GLY A 37 2.91 -37.58 45.40
N LYS A 38 3.44 -38.67 44.84
CA LYS A 38 3.91 -38.72 43.44
C LYS A 38 2.80 -38.83 42.39
N LYS A 39 1.56 -39.18 42.78
CA LYS A 39 0.42 -39.32 41.84
C LYS A 39 -0.29 -38.01 41.49
N LYS A 40 0.11 -36.88 42.10
CA LYS A 40 -0.53 -35.56 41.90
C LYS A 40 0.27 -34.59 41.01
N GLY A 41 1.11 -35.10 40.11
CA GLY A 41 2.02 -34.22 39.36
C GLY A 41 2.41 -34.68 37.97
N ALA A 42 1.59 -35.45 37.28
CA ALA A 42 1.71 -35.59 35.83
C ALA A 42 0.84 -34.53 35.16
N SER A 43 1.18 -33.25 35.36
CA SER A 43 0.60 -32.17 34.56
C SER A 43 1.33 -32.20 33.22
N THR A 44 0.66 -32.73 32.20
CA THR A 44 1.09 -32.65 30.81
C THR A 44 1.22 -31.17 30.46
N ASN A 45 2.45 -30.68 30.34
CA ASN A 45 2.73 -29.38 29.73
C ASN A 45 2.41 -29.51 28.24
N ALA A 46 1.14 -29.30 27.87
CA ALA A 46 0.79 -29.00 26.50
C ALA A 46 1.23 -27.56 26.25
N ASP A 47 2.24 -27.37 25.40
CA ASP A 47 2.73 -26.06 24.99
C ASP A 47 1.54 -25.21 24.51
N ALA A 48 1.18 -24.20 25.30
CA ALA A 48 0.08 -23.31 25.00
C ALA A 48 0.50 -22.36 23.88
N VAL A 49 0.20 -22.74 22.64
CA VAL A 49 0.38 -21.86 21.47
C VAL A 49 -0.74 -20.83 21.41
N SER A 50 -0.37 -19.56 21.26
CA SER A 50 -1.31 -18.45 21.10
C SER A 50 -1.51 -18.16 19.61
N PHE A 51 -2.78 -18.09 19.17
CA PHE A 51 -3.15 -17.77 17.80
C PHE A 51 -3.64 -16.32 17.72
N GLU A 52 -3.16 -15.59 16.70
CA GLU A 52 -3.64 -14.25 16.40
C GLU A 52 -4.91 -14.31 15.53
N LYS A 53 -5.88 -13.46 15.83
CA LYS A 53 -7.18 -13.43 15.12
C LYS A 53 -7.04 -12.68 13.80
N VAL A 54 -7.20 -13.38 12.68
CA VAL A 54 -7.18 -12.78 11.34
C VAL A 54 -8.34 -11.79 11.21
N THR A 55 -8.03 -10.56 10.81
CA THR A 55 -9.03 -9.53 10.50
C THR A 55 -8.94 -9.19 9.02
N GLU A 56 -10.03 -9.36 8.28
CA GLU A 56 -10.11 -8.89 6.90
C GLU A 56 -10.16 -7.35 6.89
N ARG A 57 -9.23 -6.74 6.18
CA ARG A 57 -9.22 -5.30 5.91
C ARG A 57 -9.15 -5.08 4.41
N LYS A 58 -9.87 -4.07 3.93
CA LYS A 58 -9.81 -3.65 2.54
C LYS A 58 -8.49 -2.94 2.30
N LEU A 59 -7.58 -3.61 1.58
CA LEU A 59 -6.30 -3.03 1.20
C LEU A 59 -6.48 -2.23 -0.11
N ASN A 60 -6.46 -0.91 0.00
CA ASN A 60 -6.48 -0.04 -1.18
C ASN A 60 -5.05 0.06 -1.73
N ASN A 61 -4.79 -0.61 -2.85
CA ASN A 61 -3.47 -0.66 -3.46
C ASN A 61 -3.34 0.48 -4.49
N THR A 62 -3.07 1.69 -4.03
CA THR A 62 -2.85 2.84 -4.92
C THR A 62 -1.41 2.82 -5.43
N LYS A 63 -1.23 2.69 -6.75
CA LYS A 63 0.07 2.87 -7.40
C LYS A 63 0.29 4.35 -7.69
N LEU A 64 1.30 4.96 -7.08
CA LEU A 64 1.77 6.28 -7.48
C LEU A 64 2.54 6.13 -8.80
N ILE A 65 2.08 6.83 -9.83
CA ILE A 65 2.74 6.89 -11.13
C ILE A 65 3.24 8.32 -11.33
N SER A 66 4.54 8.47 -11.55
CA SER A 66 5.12 9.75 -11.92
C SER A 66 4.85 10.03 -13.40
N GLY A 67 4.39 11.25 -13.71
CA GLY A 67 4.16 11.71 -15.07
C GLY A 67 4.54 13.18 -15.20
N GLN A 68 4.61 13.67 -16.44
CA GLN A 68 4.82 15.08 -16.76
C GLN A 68 3.66 15.58 -17.59
N VAL A 69 3.18 16.78 -17.29
CA VAL A 69 2.16 17.46 -18.11
C VAL A 69 2.87 18.08 -19.31
N LYS A 70 2.34 17.84 -20.51
CA LYS A 70 2.79 18.47 -21.75
C LYS A 70 1.61 19.18 -22.41
N PRO A 71 1.84 20.32 -23.09
CA PRO A 71 0.81 20.94 -23.91
C PRO A 71 0.28 19.94 -24.95
N GLY A 72 -1.04 19.95 -25.17
CA GLY A 72 -1.66 19.06 -26.16
C GLY A 72 -1.12 19.31 -27.57
N ASN A 73 -0.96 20.58 -27.93
CA ASN A 73 -0.36 21.02 -29.19
C ASN A 73 0.51 22.25 -28.94
N ILE A 74 1.59 22.38 -29.72
CA ILE A 74 2.46 23.56 -29.73
C ILE A 74 2.59 24.00 -31.18
N GLU A 75 2.13 25.21 -31.47
CA GLU A 75 2.30 25.84 -32.78
C GLU A 75 3.15 27.10 -32.63
N SER A 76 4.01 27.34 -33.60
CA SER A 76 4.89 28.51 -33.62
C SER A 76 4.69 29.24 -34.94
N PHE A 77 4.36 30.52 -34.85
CA PHE A 77 4.18 31.39 -36.01
C PHE A 77 5.45 32.20 -36.24
N TYR A 78 5.97 32.13 -37.46
CA TYR A 78 7.15 32.89 -37.88
C TYR A 78 6.76 33.91 -38.93
N ALA A 79 7.46 35.05 -38.93
CA ALA A 79 7.33 36.03 -39.99
C ALA A 79 7.89 35.47 -41.30
N ASP A 80 7.11 35.59 -42.38
CA ASP A 80 7.45 35.16 -43.73
C ASP A 80 7.80 36.38 -44.57
N PRO A 81 9.09 36.58 -44.93
CA PRO A 81 9.54 37.73 -45.71
C PRO A 81 8.88 37.85 -47.08
N ALA A 82 8.40 36.74 -47.66
CA ALA A 82 7.74 36.77 -48.97
C ALA A 82 6.35 37.43 -48.92
N LYS A 83 5.72 37.48 -47.74
CA LYS A 83 4.39 38.09 -47.54
C LYS A 83 4.45 39.59 -47.25
N GLY A 84 5.64 40.15 -47.10
CA GLY A 84 5.86 41.56 -46.75
C GLY A 84 6.47 41.73 -45.36
N LYS A 85 6.45 42.96 -44.86
CA LYS A 85 6.98 43.28 -43.52
C LYS A 85 5.89 43.11 -42.48
N VAL A 86 6.24 42.67 -41.27
CA VAL A 86 5.28 42.67 -40.15
C VAL A 86 4.96 44.13 -39.82
N LYS A 87 3.66 44.46 -39.84
CA LYS A 87 3.14 45.79 -39.59
C LYS A 87 2.85 45.99 -38.11
N ASP A 88 1.81 45.31 -37.64
CA ASP A 88 1.30 45.43 -36.28
C ASP A 88 1.10 44.04 -35.67
N ILE A 89 1.44 43.92 -34.38
CA ILE A 89 1.14 42.76 -33.53
C ILE A 89 -0.09 43.12 -32.68
N GLU A 90 -1.15 42.33 -32.79
CA GLU A 90 -2.46 42.62 -32.19
C GLU A 90 -2.68 41.89 -30.86
N VAL A 91 -1.70 41.12 -30.41
CA VAL A 91 -1.75 40.32 -29.19
C VAL A 91 -0.62 40.68 -28.23
N LYS A 92 -0.86 40.47 -26.93
CA LYS A 92 0.13 40.67 -25.86
C LYS A 92 0.71 39.33 -25.40
N GLU A 93 1.91 39.38 -24.82
CA GLU A 93 2.51 38.21 -24.20
C GLU A 93 1.62 37.66 -23.08
N GLY A 94 1.42 36.34 -23.07
CA GLY A 94 0.54 35.66 -22.11
C GLY A 94 -0.96 35.82 -22.35
N GLN A 95 -1.37 36.48 -23.44
CA GLN A 95 -2.78 36.60 -23.80
C GLN A 95 -3.34 35.24 -24.27
N GLU A 96 -4.52 34.90 -23.76
CA GLU A 96 -5.31 33.77 -24.27
C GLU A 96 -5.99 34.17 -25.58
N VAL A 97 -5.89 33.31 -26.59
CA VAL A 97 -6.41 33.56 -27.93
C VAL A 97 -7.24 32.37 -28.41
N GLU A 98 -8.34 32.65 -29.10
CA GLU A 98 -9.20 31.64 -29.70
C GLU A 98 -8.85 31.43 -31.18
N LYS A 99 -9.33 30.33 -31.76
CA LYS A 99 -9.16 30.04 -33.18
C LYS A 99 -9.77 31.16 -34.02
N GLY A 100 -8.97 31.71 -34.93
CA GLY A 100 -9.37 32.82 -35.80
C GLY A 100 -8.99 34.20 -35.26
N THR A 101 -8.45 34.29 -34.04
CA THR A 101 -7.89 35.54 -33.52
C THR A 101 -6.71 35.99 -34.38
N LYS A 102 -6.75 37.25 -34.80
CA LYS A 102 -5.64 37.86 -35.54
C LYS A 102 -4.46 38.10 -34.60
N LEU A 103 -3.31 37.53 -34.94
CA LEU A 103 -2.09 37.64 -34.13
C LEU A 103 -1.24 38.83 -34.58
N PHE A 104 -1.01 38.95 -35.88
CA PHE A 104 -0.24 40.03 -36.49
C PHE A 104 -0.68 40.22 -37.96
N SER A 105 -0.27 41.35 -38.55
CA SER A 105 -0.52 41.65 -39.95
C SER A 105 0.76 41.90 -40.74
N TYR A 106 0.71 41.62 -42.04
CA TYR A 106 1.75 42.02 -42.98
C TYR A 106 1.36 43.29 -43.72
N ASP A 107 2.36 44.09 -44.07
CA ASP A 107 2.25 45.16 -45.05
C ASP A 107 3.08 44.80 -46.30
N ASN A 108 2.42 44.86 -47.45
CA ASN A 108 3.01 44.62 -48.75
C ASN A 108 2.47 45.66 -49.73
N GLU A 109 3.33 46.59 -50.12
CA GLU A 109 2.99 47.70 -51.02
C GLU A 109 2.50 47.22 -52.39
N GLU A 110 3.07 46.14 -52.93
CA GLU A 110 2.70 45.60 -54.24
C GLU A 110 1.28 45.02 -54.21
N ILE A 111 0.95 44.23 -53.18
CA ILE A 111 -0.40 43.69 -52.99
C ILE A 111 -1.41 44.83 -52.79
N ASN A 112 -1.05 45.86 -52.03
CA ASN A 112 -1.92 47.03 -51.82
C ASN A 112 -2.22 47.77 -53.14
N LEU A 113 -1.24 47.88 -54.05
CA LEU A 113 -1.45 48.47 -55.37
C LEU A 113 -2.35 47.61 -56.26
N GLN A 114 -2.13 46.29 -56.28
CA GLN A 114 -2.97 45.36 -57.04
C GLN A 114 -4.42 45.38 -56.55
N MET A 115 -4.63 45.45 -55.23
CA MET A 115 -5.96 45.53 -54.63
C MET A 115 -6.69 46.82 -55.04
N LYS A 116 -6.01 47.97 -54.99
CA LYS A 116 -6.57 49.24 -55.49
C LYS A 116 -6.94 49.18 -56.97
N GLN A 117 -6.10 48.57 -57.79
CA GLN A 117 -6.39 48.41 -59.22
C GLN A 117 -7.64 47.53 -59.42
N ALA A 118 -7.73 46.40 -58.72
CA ALA A 118 -8.88 45.52 -58.79
C ALA A 118 -10.18 46.19 -58.31
N GLU A 119 -10.12 46.99 -57.24
CA GLU A 119 -11.26 47.79 -56.76
C GLU A 119 -11.73 48.82 -57.80
N LEU A 120 -10.78 49.51 -58.47
CA LEU A 120 -11.10 50.44 -59.55
C LEU A 120 -11.76 49.72 -60.72
N ASP A 121 -11.24 48.57 -61.11
CA ASP A 121 -11.78 47.77 -62.21
C ASP A 121 -13.18 47.25 -61.89
N GLN A 122 -13.40 46.77 -60.65
CA GLN A 122 -14.71 46.36 -60.18
C GLN A 122 -15.70 47.53 -60.22
N LYS A 123 -15.31 48.70 -59.69
CA LYS A 123 -16.17 49.90 -59.70
C LYS A 123 -16.51 50.33 -61.13
N MET A 124 -15.56 50.24 -62.06
CA MET A 124 -15.82 50.51 -63.47
C MET A 124 -16.80 49.51 -64.09
N ALA A 125 -16.71 48.22 -63.72
CA ALA A 125 -17.67 47.21 -64.18
C ALA A 125 -19.07 47.49 -63.63
N ASP A 126 -19.21 47.76 -62.34
CA ASP A 126 -20.51 48.05 -61.71
C ASP A 126 -21.18 49.29 -62.34
N MET A 127 -20.42 50.36 -62.58
CA MET A 127 -20.95 51.55 -63.28
C MET A 127 -21.43 51.26 -64.71
N ARG A 128 -20.83 50.28 -65.39
CA ARG A 128 -21.28 49.87 -66.74
C ARG A 128 -22.57 49.06 -66.68
N TYR A 129 -22.75 48.23 -65.65
CA TYR A 129 -23.99 47.49 -65.42
C TYR A 129 -25.15 48.41 -65.07
N ASP A 130 -24.94 49.41 -64.22
CA ASP A 130 -25.98 50.36 -63.81
C ASP A 130 -26.46 51.31 -64.93
N GLN A 131 -25.67 51.45 -66.02
CA GLN A 131 -26.01 52.31 -67.17
C GLN A 131 -26.69 51.56 -68.34
N GLY A 132 -26.90 50.25 -68.22
CA GLY A 132 -27.60 49.41 -69.21
C GLY A 132 -28.96 48.96 -68.70
#